data_AF-A0A3N5PAU2-F1
#
_entry.id   AF-A0A3N5PAU2-F1
#
_cell.length_a   1.000
_cell.length_b   1.000
_cell.length_c   1.000
_cell.angle_alpha   90.00
_cell.angle_beta   90.00
_cell.angle_gamma   90.00
#
_symmetry.space_group_name_H-M   'P 1'
#
loop_
_entity.id
_entity.type
_entity.pdbx_description
1 polymer ?
#
loop_
_entity_poly.entity_id
_entity_poly.type
_entity_poly.pdbx_seq_one_letter_code
_entity_poly.pdbx_strand_id
1 'polypeptide(L)'
;MTPRRAILALTMGEPAGIGGEVALGAWLRRDDPVEPVGPFVAIDDPRRLAGIAAALGWTVPVEAVPCVAAAADVFHRALPVL
;
A
#
# COMPACT_ATOMS: atom_id res chain seq x y z
N MET A 1 16.35 -21.46 -6.53
CA MET A 1 14.94 -21.03 -6.43
C MET A 1 14.91 -19.72 -5.66
N THR A 2 14.60 -18.60 -6.30
CA THR A 2 14.35 -17.34 -5.59
C THR A 2 13.04 -17.50 -4.81
N PRO A 3 13.00 -17.28 -3.49
CA PRO A 3 11.78 -17.47 -2.72
C PRO A 3 10.69 -16.55 -3.25
N ARG A 4 9.53 -17.13 -3.59
CA ARG A 4 8.35 -16.39 -4.05
C ARG A 4 7.77 -15.69 -2.82
N ARG A 5 8.07 -14.39 -2.66
CA ARG A 5 7.55 -13.60 -1.55
C ARG A 5 6.03 -13.51 -1.68
N ALA A 6 5.32 -13.94 -0.64
CA ALA A 6 3.88 -13.80 -0.56
C ALA A 6 3.51 -12.31 -0.39
N ILE A 7 2.35 -11.91 -0.92
CA ILE A 7 1.78 -10.59 -0.67
C ILE A 7 1.36 -10.51 0.80
N LEU A 8 1.78 -9.45 1.48
CA LEU A 8 1.36 -9.18 2.85
C LEU A 8 0.01 -8.44 2.84
N ALA A 9 -0.94 -8.91 3.63
CA ALA A 9 -2.18 -8.19 3.88
C ALA A 9 -2.00 -7.30 5.13
N LEU A 10 -2.15 -5.99 4.98
CA LEU A 10 -1.92 -5.01 6.02
C LEU A 10 -3.26 -4.44 6.51
N THR A 11 -3.62 -4.73 7.76
CA THR A 11 -4.82 -4.17 8.41
C THR A 11 -4.51 -2.82 9.06
N MET A 12 -5.41 -1.84 8.94
CA MET A 12 -5.16 -0.48 9.46
C MET A 12 -5.36 -0.30 10.96
N GLY A 13 -5.98 -1.28 11.64
CA GLY A 13 -6.29 -1.16 13.06
C GLY A 13 -7.30 -0.04 13.31
N GLU A 14 -6.95 0.90 14.20
CA GLU A 14 -7.78 2.05 14.55
C GLU A 14 -7.73 3.13 13.45
N PRO A 15 -8.86 3.48 12.80
CA PRO A 15 -8.89 4.48 11.73
C PRO A 15 -8.45 5.89 12.13
N ALA A 16 -8.52 6.26 13.41
CA ALA A 16 -8.00 7.53 13.91
C ALA A 16 -6.46 7.53 14.12
N GLY A 17 -5.82 6.36 14.05
CA GLY A 17 -4.38 6.22 14.14
C GLY A 17 -3.67 6.48 12.80
N ILE A 18 -2.33 6.44 12.83
CA ILE A 18 -1.47 6.79 11.68
C ILE A 18 -1.20 5.63 10.69
N GLY A 19 -1.98 4.55 10.75
CA GLY A 19 -1.73 3.34 9.95
C GLY A 19 -1.76 3.60 8.44
N GLY A 20 -2.64 4.51 7.99
CA GLY A 20 -2.75 4.88 6.58
C GLY A 20 -1.53 5.65 6.09
N GLU A 21 -1.05 6.59 6.90
CA GLU A 21 0.16 7.39 6.66
C GLU A 21 1.39 6.51 6.56
N VAL A 22 1.53 5.52 7.46
CA VAL A 22 2.62 4.55 7.42
C VAL A 22 2.55 3.70 6.15
N ALA A 23 1.37 3.20 5.77
CA ALA A 23 1.19 2.40 4.56
C ALA A 23 1.54 3.20 3.29
N LEU A 24 1.03 4.42 3.17
CA LEU A 24 1.35 5.34 2.06
C LEU A 24 2.85 5.65 2.00
N GLY A 25 3.45 5.96 3.15
CA GLY A 25 4.88 6.27 3.27
C GLY A 25 5.79 5.07 2.95
N ALA A 26 5.34 3.86 3.25
CA ALA A 26 6.03 2.63 2.87
C ALA A 26 5.95 2.40 1.34
N TRP A 27 4.78 2.60 0.75
CA TRP A 27 4.61 2.47 -0.71
C TRP A 27 5.45 3.50 -1.50
N LEU A 28 5.58 4.73 -1.00
CA LEU A 28 6.47 5.75 -1.59
C LEU A 28 7.94 5.31 -1.63
N ARG A 29 8.36 4.46 -0.68
CA ARG A 29 9.72 3.91 -0.57
C ARG A 29 9.88 2.51 -1.18
N ARG A 30 8.89 2.03 -1.95
CA ARG A 30 8.92 0.67 -2.53
C ARG A 30 10.17 0.38 -3.36
N ASP A 31 10.70 1.39 -4.04
CA ASP A 31 11.89 1.28 -4.90
C ASP A 31 13.16 1.85 -4.22
N ASP A 32 13.16 2.02 -2.89
CA ASP A 32 14.34 2.46 -2.16
C ASP A 32 15.51 1.47 -2.38
N PRO A 33 16.71 1.95 -2.78
CA PRO A 33 17.82 1.07 -3.15
C PRO A 33 18.49 0.40 -1.94
N VAL A 34 18.27 0.90 -0.72
CA VAL A 34 18.85 0.38 0.52
C VAL A 34 17.85 -0.55 1.22
N GLU A 35 16.59 -0.12 1.33
CA GLU A 35 15.53 -0.87 2.02
C GLU A 35 14.24 -0.93 1.20
N PRO A 36 14.18 -1.76 0.14
CA PRO A 36 13.00 -1.84 -0.71
C PRO A 36 11.82 -2.49 0.02
N VAL A 37 10.64 -1.90 -0.15
CA VAL A 37 9.41 -2.44 0.43
C VAL A 37 8.81 -3.48 -0.52
N GLY A 38 8.66 -4.71 -0.01
CA GLY A 38 7.99 -5.77 -0.74
C GLY A 38 6.49 -5.51 -0.94
N PRO A 39 5.85 -6.13 -1.95
CA PRO A 39 4.45 -5.87 -2.26
C PRO A 39 3.51 -6.28 -1.11
N PHE A 40 2.58 -5.39 -0.80
CA PHE A 40 1.53 -5.58 0.18
C PHE A 40 0.20 -5.02 -0.34
N VAL A 41 -0.91 -5.44 0.28
CA VAL A 41 -2.26 -4.91 0.05
C VAL A 41 -2.79 -4.34 1.35
N ALA A 42 -3.32 -3.12 1.31
CA ALA A 42 -3.99 -2.53 2.47
C ALA A 42 -5.43 -3.05 2.54
N ILE A 43 -5.87 -3.48 3.72
CA ILE A 43 -7.28 -3.77 4.01
C ILE A 43 -7.88 -2.50 4.62
N ASP A 44 -8.49 -1.66 3.79
CA ASP A 44 -8.99 -0.33 4.13
C ASP A 44 -9.95 0.24 3.05
N ASP A 45 -10.47 1.46 3.24
CA ASP A 45 -11.16 2.24 2.21
C ASP A 45 -10.15 2.98 1.29
N PRO A 46 -10.15 2.73 -0.03
CA PRO A 46 -9.31 3.44 -0.99
C PRO A 46 -9.47 4.97 -0.95
N ARG A 47 -10.69 5.46 -0.70
CA ARG A 47 -10.99 6.90 -0.64
C ARG A 47 -10.37 7.53 0.60
N ARG A 48 -10.34 6.82 1.73
CA ARG A 48 -9.69 7.27 2.96
C ARG A 48 -8.19 7.46 2.73
N LEU A 49 -7.51 6.46 2.19
CA LEU A 49 -6.08 6.52 1.91
C LEU A 49 -5.74 7.61 0.87
N ALA A 50 -6.55 7.75 -0.18
CA ALA A 50 -6.37 8.84 -1.14
C ALA A 50 -6.54 10.22 -0.49
N GLY A 51 -7.50 10.37 0.43
CA GLY A 51 -7.70 11.59 1.21
C GLY A 51 -6.51 11.93 2.12
N ILE A 52 -5.94 10.93 2.80
CA ILE A 52 -4.73 11.09 3.62
C ILE A 52 -3.55 11.52 2.74
N ALA A 53 -3.33 10.85 1.61
CA ALA A 53 -2.25 11.20 0.69
C ALA A 53 -2.39 12.65 0.19
N ALA A 54 -3.60 13.06 -0.19
CA ALA A 54 -3.88 14.43 -0.61
C ALA A 54 -3.63 15.45 0.50
N ALA A 55 -4.07 15.17 1.73
CA ALA A 55 -3.86 16.04 2.90
C ALA A 55 -2.38 16.23 3.24
N LEU A 56 -1.54 15.21 2.98
CA LEU A 56 -0.09 15.25 3.18
C LEU A 56 0.69 15.78 1.96
N GLY A 57 0.01 16.10 0.85
CA GLY A 57 0.66 16.53 -0.40
C GLY A 57 1.46 15.42 -1.08
N TRP A 58 1.15 14.16 -0.79
CA TRP A 58 1.84 13.00 -1.36
C TRP A 58 1.16 12.52 -2.64
N THR A 59 1.98 12.18 -3.65
CA THR A 59 1.51 11.57 -4.90
C THR A 59 1.53 10.04 -4.76
N VAL A 60 0.46 9.48 -4.22
CA VAL A 60 0.26 8.03 -4.11
C VAL A 60 -1.00 7.64 -4.88
N PRO A 61 -0.88 7.05 -6.07
CA PRO A 61 -2.01 6.44 -6.76
C PRO A 61 -2.53 5.29 -5.89
N VAL A 62 -3.84 5.29 -5.62
CA VAL A 62 -4.52 4.24 -4.85
C VAL A 62 -5.46 3.50 -5.78
N GLU A 63 -5.38 2.17 -5.82
CA GLU A 63 -6.18 1.34 -6.72
C GLU A 63 -6.89 0.24 -5.92
N ALA A 64 -8.21 0.17 -6.02
CA ALA A 64 -8.99 -0.90 -5.41
C ALA A 64 -8.76 -2.22 -6.16
N VAL A 65 -8.53 -3.30 -5.42
CA VAL A 65 -8.29 -4.63 -5.99
C VAL A 65 -9.33 -5.63 -5.49
N PRO A 66 -9.78 -6.59 -6.34
CA PRO A 66 -10.83 -7.53 -5.96
C PRO A 66 -10.34 -8.66 -5.04
N CYS A 67 -9.02 -8.86 -4.93
CA CYS A 67 -8.42 -9.90 -4.11
C CYS A 67 -6.93 -9.61 -3.85
N VAL A 68 -6.36 -10.26 -2.82
CA VAL A 68 -4.94 -10.16 -2.45
C VAL A 68 -4.01 -10.52 -3.62
N ALA A 69 -4.39 -11.49 -4.46
CA ALA A 69 -3.55 -11.94 -5.57
C ALA A 69 -3.33 -10.85 -6.63
N ALA A 70 -4.33 -9.98 -6.86
CA ALA A 70 -4.23 -8.89 -7.82
C ALA A 70 -3.26 -7.78 -7.39
N ALA A 71 -2.92 -7.69 -6.10
CA ALA A 71 -2.00 -6.68 -5.58
C ALA A 71 -0.61 -6.75 -6.23
N ALA A 72 -0.14 -7.95 -6.59
CA ALA A 72 1.17 -8.14 -7.23
C ALA A 72 1.30 -7.35 -8.55
N ASP A 73 0.23 -7.31 -9.33
CA ASP A 73 0.21 -6.66 -10.64
C ASP A 73 -0.01 -5.14 -10.53
N VAL A 74 -0.43 -4.65 -9.36
CA VAL A 74 -0.81 -3.25 -9.12
C VAL A 74 0.28 -2.50 -8.37
N PHE A 75 0.96 -3.16 -7.43
CA PHE A 75 1.83 -2.54 -6.42
C PHE A 75 2.92 -1.62 -7.00
N HIS A 76 3.45 -1.95 -8.18
CA HIS A 76 4.51 -1.16 -8.81
C HIS A 76 4.05 0.24 -9.27
N ARG A 77 2.75 0.41 -9.58
CA ARG A 77 2.18 1.67 -10.12
C ARG A 77 1.20 2.37 -9.16
N ALA A 78 0.58 1.63 -8.25
CA ALA A 78 -0.39 2.14 -7.29
C ALA A 78 -0.34 1.32 -6.00
N LEU A 79 -0.80 1.90 -4.89
CA LEU A 79 -1.04 1.19 -3.63
C LEU A 79 -2.35 0.38 -3.78
N PRO A 80 -2.30 -0.97 -3.79
CA PRO A 80 -3.49 -1.79 -3.87
C PRO A 80 -4.23 -1.82 -2.53
N VAL A 81 -5.55 -1.68 -2.61
CA VAL A 81 -6.45 -1.68 -1.45
C VAL A 81 -7.56 -2.70 -1.67
N LEU A 82 -7.73 -3.62 -0.72
CA LEU A 82 -8.77 -4.65 -0.71
C LEU A 82 -9.97 -4.22 0.13
#